data_AF-A0A392S4W4-F1
#
_entry.id   AF-A0A392S4W4-F1
#
_cell.length_a   1.000
_cell.length_b   1.000
_cell.length_c   1.000
_cell.angle_alpha   90.00
_cell.angle_beta   90.00
_cell.angle_gamma   90.00
#
_symmetry.space_group_name_H-M   'P 1'
#
loop_
_entity.id
_entity.type
_entity.pdbx_description
1 polymer ?
#
loop_
_entity_poly.entity_id
_entity_poly.type
_entity_poly.pdbx_seq_one_letter_code
_entity_poly.pdbx_strand_id
1 'polypeptide(L)' 'NKGHFLIEPKEFTYKRTDLSPDEVADYEKLVSFVGTFLANLFEDSEENPLLDGNGRQRTSAKLIDTKS' A
#
# COMPACT_ATOMS: atom_id res chain seq x y z
N ASN A 1 25.38 16.60 -18.85
CA ASN A 1 24.11 16.55 -18.09
C ASN A 1 23.68 15.09 -17.92
N LYS A 2 24.35 14.30 -17.07
CA LYS A 2 24.14 12.82 -16.95
C LYS A 2 24.37 12.29 -15.52
N GLY A 3 23.92 13.02 -14.49
CA GLY A 3 24.19 12.65 -13.09
C GLY A 3 22.98 12.21 -12.26
N HIS A 4 21.76 12.27 -12.78
CA HIS A 4 20.54 12.24 -11.96
C HIS A 4 19.88 10.85 -11.80
N PHE A 5 20.47 9.78 -12.36
CA PHE A 5 19.84 8.45 -12.41
C PHE A 5 20.54 7.38 -11.54
N LEU A 6 21.51 7.77 -10.71
CA LEU A 6 22.31 6.85 -9.88
C LEU A 6 22.00 7.00 -8.39
N ILE A 7 20.74 7.29 -8.04
CA ILE A 7 20.33 7.25 -6.65
C ILE A 7 20.12 5.78 -6.30
N GLU A 8 20.92 5.26 -5.37
CA GLU A 8 20.82 3.87 -4.95
C GLU A 8 19.49 3.64 -4.21
N PRO A 9 18.80 2.49 -4.40
CA PRO A 9 17.51 2.21 -3.76
C PRO A 9 17.50 2.35 -2.22
N LYS A 10 18.68 2.21 -1.59
CA LYS A 10 18.90 2.41 -0.16
C LYS A 10 18.65 3.85 0.30
N GLU A 11 18.71 4.83 -0.59
CA GLU A 11 18.38 6.23 -0.30
C GLU A 11 16.86 6.46 -0.19
N PHE A 12 16.05 5.51 -0.66
CA PHE A 12 14.58 5.55 -0.60
C PHE A 12 13.98 4.49 0.32
N THR A 13 14.80 3.56 0.84
CA THR A 13 14.34 2.43 1.64
C THR A 13 14.97 2.50 3.03
N TYR A 14 14.19 2.91 4.01
CA TYR A 14 14.62 3.02 5.40
C TYR A 14 14.15 1.81 6.20
N LYS A 15 15.02 1.23 7.02
CA LYS A 15 14.58 0.21 7.97
C LYS A 15 13.90 0.91 9.14
N ARG A 16 12.92 0.25 9.75
CA ARG A 16 12.24 0.78 10.94
C ARG A 16 13.19 1.07 12.10
N THR A 17 14.31 0.35 12.17
CA THR A 17 15.39 0.55 13.17
C THR A 17 16.14 1.86 13.00
N ASP A 18 16.07 2.46 11.81
CA ASP A 18 16.84 3.65 11.44
C ASP A 18 16.00 4.93 11.61
N LEU A 19 14.73 4.80 12.06
CA LEU A 19 13.81 5.90 12.32
C LEU A 19 14.05 6.51 13.71
N SER A 20 13.93 7.84 13.80
CA SER A 20 13.84 8.53 15.07
C SER A 20 12.53 8.21 15.82
N PRO A 21 12.45 8.49 17.14
CA PRO A 21 11.21 8.22 17.90
C PRO A 21 9.96 8.90 17.33
N ASP A 22 10.10 10.13 16.82
CA ASP A 22 8.98 10.87 16.22
C ASP A 22 8.54 10.24 14.90
N GLU A 23 9.49 9.84 14.05
CA GLU A 23 9.19 9.15 12.78
C GLU A 23 8.56 7.77 13.00
N VAL A 24 8.96 7.05 14.04
CA VAL A 24 8.30 5.80 14.44
C VAL A 24 6.84 6.07 14.81
N ALA A 25 6.58 7.11 15.61
CA ALA A 25 5.22 7.46 16.00
C ALA A 25 4.34 7.82 14.79
N ASP A 26 4.88 8.55 13.82
CA ASP A 26 4.16 8.87 12.58
C ASP A 26 3.95 7.63 11.69
N TYR A 27 4.93 6.73 11.60
CA TYR A 27 4.79 5.46 10.90
C TYR A 27 3.67 4.60 11.52
N GLU A 28 3.56 4.53 12.84
CA GLU A 28 2.47 3.78 13.51
C GLU A 28 1.09 4.35 13.19
N LYS A 29 0.95 5.68 13.05
CA LYS A 29 -0.31 6.30 12.62
C LYS A 29 -0.69 5.84 11.23
N LEU A 30 0.28 5.75 10.31
CA LEU A 30 0.05 5.24 8.96
C LEU A 30 -0.33 3.76 8.96
N VAL A 31 0.35 2.93 9.76
CA VAL A 31 0.02 1.50 9.91
C VAL A 31 -1.41 1.33 10.43
N SER A 32 -1.77 2.07 11.49
CA SER A 32 -3.11 2.06 12.06
C SER A 32 -4.15 2.47 11.02
N PHE A 33 -3.92 3.58 10.32
CA PHE A 33 -4.80 4.08 9.26
C PHE A 33 -4.98 3.06 8.13
N VAL A 34 -3.90 2.48 7.61
CA VAL A 34 -3.99 1.43 6.58
C VAL A 34 -4.69 0.18 7.11
N GLY A 35 -4.50 -0.16 8.38
CA GLY A 35 -5.22 -1.25 9.05
C GLY A 35 -6.72 -1.02 9.20
N THR A 36 -7.20 0.23 9.08
CA THR A 36 -8.63 0.54 9.00
C THR A 36 -9.23 0.27 7.63
N PHE A 37 -8.40 0.13 6.59
CA PHE A 37 -8.89 -0.29 5.29
C PHE A 37 -9.34 -1.73 5.36
N LEU A 38 -10.60 -1.97 5.00
CA LEU A 38 -11.14 -3.31 4.83
C LEU A 38 -10.25 -4.07 3.84
N ALA A 39 -9.88 -5.30 4.20
CA ALA A 39 -8.83 -6.11 3.60
C ALA A 39 -9.15 -6.55 2.16
N ASN A 40 -9.21 -5.60 1.22
CA ASN A 40 -9.74 -5.70 -0.14
C ASN A 40 -11.26 -5.53 -0.21
N LEU A 41 -11.70 -4.30 -0.05
CA LEU A 41 -13.07 -3.93 -0.32
C LEU A 41 -13.23 -3.60 -1.80
N PHE A 42 -13.32 -4.64 -2.62
CA PHE A 42 -14.00 -4.50 -3.89
C PHE A 42 -15.49 -4.37 -3.56
N GLU A 43 -15.96 -3.14 -3.36
CA GLU A 43 -17.38 -2.84 -3.27
C GLU A 43 -17.98 -2.67 -4.66
N ASP A 44 -19.22 -3.13 -4.84
CA ASP A 44 -20.02 -2.73 -5.99
C ASP A 44 -20.51 -1.28 -5.85
N SER A 45 -21.30 -0.80 -6.82
CA SER A 45 -21.87 0.55 -6.78
C SER A 45 -22.87 0.79 -5.64
N GLU A 46 -23.21 -0.26 -4.88
CA GLU A 46 -24.16 -0.25 -3.76
C GLU A 46 -23.46 -0.55 -2.42
N GLU A 47 -22.12 -0.47 -2.35
CA GLU A 47 -21.32 -0.67 -1.14
C GLU A 47 -21.39 -2.10 -0.58
N ASN A 48 -21.71 -3.10 -1.41
CA ASN A 48 -21.67 -4.50 -0.99
C ASN A 48 -20.30 -5.14 -1.30
N PRO A 49 -19.72 -5.92 -0.36
CA PRO A 49 -18.50 -6.66 -0.63
C PRO A 49 -18.64 -7.66 -1.79
N LEU A 50 -17.81 -7.53 -2.82
CA LEU A 50 -17.78 -8.46 -3.94
C LEU A 50 -17.19 -9.81 -3.49
N LEU A 51 -18.03 -10.84 -3.48
CA LEU A 51 -17.68 -12.21 -3.11
C LEU A 51 -17.27 -13.03 -4.35
N ASP A 52 -16.38 -14.01 -4.18
CA ASP A 52 -16.08 -15.03 -5.18
C ASP A 52 -17.16 -16.12 -5.21
N GLY A 53 -17.03 -17.09 -6.12
CA GLY A 53 -17.97 -18.21 -6.24
C GLY A 53 -18.03 -19.12 -4.99
N ASN A 54 -17.15 -18.93 -4.02
CA ASN A 54 -17.11 -19.64 -2.74
C ASN A 54 -17.60 -18.77 -1.57
N GLY A 55 -18.09 -17.56 -1.83
CA GLY A 55 -18.59 -16.64 -0.82
C GLY A 55 -17.49 -15.92 -0.01
N ARG A 56 -16.23 -15.94 -0.48
CA ARG A 56 -15.12 -15.21 0.16
C ARG A 56 -14.94 -13.86 -0.53
N GLN A 57 -14.55 -12.82 0.22
CA GLN A 57 -14.27 -11.50 -0.37
C GLN A 57 -13.19 -11.63 -1.46
N ARG A 58 -13.47 -11.08 -2.65
CA ARG A 58 -12.53 -11.08 -3.77
C ARG A 58 -11.38 -10.14 -3.47
N THR A 59 -10.19 -10.71 -3.27
CA THR A 59 -8.95 -9.98 -3.11
C THR A 59 -8.18 -9.96 -4.44
N SER A 60 -8.62 -9.17 -5.43
CA SER A 60 -7.88 -9.10 -6.70
C SER A 60 -6.79 -8.02 -6.65
N ALA A 61 -5.52 -8.41 -6.72
CA ALA A 61 -4.43 -7.49 -7.05
C ALA A 61 -4.66 -6.98 -8.49
N LYS A 62 -5.27 -5.79 -8.63
CA LYS A 62 -5.49 -5.15 -9.93
C LYS A 62 -4.13 -4.59 -10.39
N LEU A 63 -3.42 -5.33 -11.24
CA LEU A 63 -2.31 -4.77 -12.00
C LEU A 63 -2.89 -3.67 -12.88
N ILE A 64 -2.53 -2.42 -12.61
CA ILE A 64 -2.93 -1.29 -13.45
C ILE A 64 -2.05 -1.36 -14.69
N ASP A 65 -2.65 -1.71 -15.82
CA ASP A 65 -2.00 -1.64 -17.12
C ASP A 65 -1.84 -0.17 -17.50
N THR A 66 -0.68 0.41 -17.19
CA THR A 66 -0.32 1.73 -17.70
C THR A 66 0.11 1.56 -19.15
N LYS A 67 -0.79 1.88 -20.08
CA LYS A 67 -0.47 1.90 -21.51
C LYS A 67 0.75 2.82 -21.77
N SER A 68 1.76 2.27 -22.46
CA SER A 68 2.83 3.03 -23.13
C SER A 68 2.35 3.69 -24.41
#